data_AF-A0A935X8B4-F1
#
_entry.id   AF-A0A935X8B4-F1
#
_cell.length_a   1.000
_cell.length_b   1.000
_cell.length_c   1.000
_cell.angle_alpha   90.00
_cell.angle_beta   90.00
_cell.angle_gamma   90.00
#
_symmetry.space_group_name_H-M   'P 1'
#
loop_
_entity.id
_entity.type
_entity.pdbx_description
1 polymer ?
#
loop_
_entity_poly.entity_id
_entity_poly.type
_entity_poly.pdbx_seq_one_letter_code
_entity_poly.pdbx_strand_id
1 'polypeptide(L)'
;MMDPAHDIGGDLYDSFFVGPDRLVAVIGDVSGKGIPAALFMARVIAQLRLVAISETSPAAVLSRLNGLLCEHNDAGMFVTLLVLVLDVRDGTFVYSNAGHNPPVVMRQHETGFLPMPKGLVA
;
A
#
# COMPACT_ATOMS: atom_id res chain seq x y z
N MET A 1 18.78 -11.56 28.18
CA MET A 1 19.24 -11.90 26.82
C MET A 1 18.19 -11.34 25.88
N MET A 2 18.51 -10.33 25.07
CA MET A 2 17.64 -9.93 23.96
C MET A 2 17.91 -10.93 22.85
N ASP A 3 16.95 -11.81 22.56
CA ASP A 3 16.97 -12.54 21.31
C ASP A 3 16.74 -11.53 20.18
N PRO A 4 17.50 -11.60 19.08
CA PRO A 4 17.19 -10.82 17.88
C PRO A 4 15.73 -11.08 17.49
N ALA A 5 15.02 -10.04 17.05
CA ALA A 5 13.69 -10.21 16.49
C ALA A 5 13.79 -11.19 15.31
N HIS A 6 13.37 -12.44 15.54
CA HIS A 6 13.41 -13.49 14.52
C HIS A 6 12.39 -13.24 13.40
N ASP A 7 11.49 -12.27 13.61
CA ASP A 7 10.43 -11.87 12.71
C ASP A 7 10.77 -10.49 12.11
N ILE A 8 11.01 -10.48 10.79
CA ILE A 8 10.83 -9.28 9.99
C ILE A 8 9.32 -9.05 9.93
N GLY A 9 8.86 -7.87 10.39
CA GLY A 9 7.44 -7.53 10.43
C GLY A 9 6.80 -7.57 9.04
N GLY A 10 5.50 -7.89 9.00
CA GLY A 10 4.68 -7.88 7.78
C GLY A 10 4.30 -6.47 7.33
N ASP A 11 4.37 -5.49 8.23
CA ASP A 11 4.01 -4.10 7.96
C ASP A 11 4.91 -3.48 6.88
N LEU A 12 4.28 -2.94 5.86
CA LEU A 12 4.89 -2.23 4.75
C LEU A 12 4.47 -0.76 4.84
N TYR A 13 5.43 0.15 4.72
CA TYR A 13 5.14 1.55 4.39
C TYR A 13 6.19 2.07 3.40
N ASP A 14 5.77 2.94 2.49
CA ASP A 14 6.68 3.64 1.58
C ASP A 14 6.07 4.98 1.15
N SER A 15 6.92 5.92 0.76
CA SER A 15 6.47 7.15 0.11
C SER A 15 7.50 7.65 -0.90
N PHE A 16 7.01 8.16 -2.03
CA PHE A 16 7.87 8.64 -3.10
C PHE A 16 7.13 9.57 -4.06
N PHE A 17 7.90 10.43 -4.71
CA PHE A 17 7.39 11.31 -5.73
C PHE A 17 7.27 10.61 -7.09
N VAL A 18 6.19 10.90 -7.81
CA VAL A 18 6.01 10.60 -9.23
C VAL A 18 5.87 11.93 -9.97
N GLY A 19 7.00 12.43 -10.47
CA GLY A 19 7.08 13.81 -10.97
C GLY A 19 7.15 14.84 -9.84
N PRO A 20 6.99 16.14 -10.14
CA PRO A 20 7.26 17.21 -9.17
C PRO A 20 6.22 17.33 -8.06
N ASP A 21 4.94 17.07 -8.39
CA ASP A 21 3.83 17.49 -7.53
C ASP A 21 3.03 16.33 -6.93
N ARG A 22 3.31 15.08 -7.33
CA ARG A 22 2.53 13.91 -6.90
C ARG A 22 3.33 13.08 -5.91
N LEU A 23 2.95 13.13 -4.64
CA LEU A 23 3.48 12.25 -3.61
C LEU A 23 2.59 11.00 -3.50
N VAL A 24 3.17 9.83 -3.75
CA VAL A 24 2.54 8.55 -3.49
C VAL A 24 2.92 8.12 -2.07
N ALA A 25 1.93 7.75 -1.26
CA ALA A 25 2.11 7.15 0.05
C ALA A 25 1.38 5.81 0.09
N VAL A 26 2.02 4.80 0.67
CA VAL A 26 1.46 3.46 0.80
C VAL A 26 1.69 2.93 2.22
N ILE A 27 0.68 2.24 2.73
CA ILE A 27 0.77 1.40 3.93
C ILE A 27 0.15 0.05 3.61
N GLY A 28 0.66 -1.01 4.22
CA GLY A 28 0.15 -2.34 4.04
C GLY A 28 0.65 -3.33 5.08
N ASP A 29 0.15 -4.55 4.96
CA ASP A 29 0.57 -5.69 5.79
C ASP A 29 0.66 -6.95 4.92
N VAL A 30 1.84 -7.55 4.90
CA VAL A 30 2.19 -8.74 4.12
C VAL A 30 1.85 -10.00 4.92
N SER A 31 1.20 -10.95 4.25
CA SER A 31 0.92 -12.26 4.84
C SER A 31 2.23 -13.01 5.15
N GLY A 32 2.33 -13.57 6.35
CA GLY A 32 3.48 -14.38 6.76
C GLY A 32 4.50 -13.58 7.57
N LYS A 33 5.71 -14.11 7.72
CA LYS A 33 6.77 -13.49 8.53
C LYS A 33 8.17 -13.96 8.13
N GLY A 34 9.19 -13.25 8.62
CA GLY A 34 10.59 -13.60 8.40
C GLY A 34 11.07 -13.32 6.98
N ILE A 35 12.06 -14.08 6.50
CA ILE A 35 12.74 -13.81 5.22
C ILE A 35 11.79 -13.86 4.00
N PRO A 36 10.88 -14.85 3.86
CA PRO A 36 9.97 -14.88 2.70
C PRO A 36 9.06 -13.64 2.64
N ALA A 37 8.50 -13.22 3.78
CA ALA A 37 7.70 -11.99 3.89
C ALA A 37 8.50 -10.75 3.49
N ALA A 38 9.75 -10.64 3.94
CA ALA A 38 10.63 -9.53 3.60
C ALA A 38 10.96 -9.46 2.10
N LEU A 39 11.23 -10.61 1.47
CA LEU A 39 11.48 -10.69 0.02
C LEU A 39 10.24 -10.32 -0.78
N PHE A 40 9.06 -10.77 -0.35
CA PHE A 40 7.80 -10.39 -0.97
C PHE A 40 7.51 -8.90 -0.79
N MET A 41 7.74 -8.34 0.40
CA MET A 41 7.64 -6.91 0.66
C MET A 41 8.53 -6.10 -0.29
N ALA A 42 9.79 -6.51 -0.47
CA ALA A 42 10.71 -5.86 -1.41
C ALA A 42 10.20 -5.94 -2.87
N ARG A 43 9.64 -7.08 -3.28
CA ARG A 43 8.99 -7.24 -4.60
C ARG A 43 7.80 -6.28 -4.74
N VAL A 44 6.93 -6.21 -3.73
CA VAL A 44 5.75 -5.31 -3.72
C VAL A 44 6.18 -3.86 -3.89
N ILE A 45 7.17 -3.38 -3.11
CA ILE A 45 7.67 -2.01 -3.20
C ILE A 45 8.24 -1.71 -4.58
N ALA A 46 9.09 -2.60 -5.11
CA ALA A 46 9.69 -2.43 -6.43
C ALA A 46 8.64 -2.36 -7.55
N GLN A 47 7.67 -3.27 -7.54
CA GLN A 47 6.59 -3.31 -8.53
C GLN A 47 5.63 -2.13 -8.38
N LEU A 48 5.30 -1.73 -7.15
CA LEU A 48 4.43 -0.58 -6.89
C LEU A 48 5.05 0.72 -7.42
N ARG A 49 6.35 0.95 -7.19
CA ARG A 49 7.07 2.10 -7.74
C ARG A 49 7.06 2.10 -9.26
N LEU A 50 7.30 0.94 -9.88
CA LEU A 50 7.27 0.81 -11.34
C LEU A 50 5.89 1.13 -11.93
N VAL A 51 4.83 0.56 -11.34
CA VAL A 51 3.45 0.76 -11.81
C VAL A 51 3.02 2.22 -11.60
N ALA A 52 3.36 2.83 -10.47
CA ALA A 52 2.99 4.20 -10.12
C ALA A 52 3.56 5.25 -11.07
N ILE A 53 4.65 4.96 -11.80
CA ILE A 53 5.20 5.84 -12.85
C ILE A 53 4.22 5.97 -14.03
N SER A 54 3.58 4.86 -14.41
CA SER A 54 2.72 4.78 -15.59
C SER A 54 1.23 4.98 -15.32
N GLU A 55 0.77 4.74 -14.09
CA GLU A 55 -0.64 4.84 -13.72
C GLU A 55 -0.94 6.14 -12.96
N THR A 56 -2.07 6.76 -13.27
CA THR A 56 -2.45 8.06 -12.67
C THR A 56 -3.36 7.94 -11.47
N SER A 57 -4.12 6.85 -11.33
CA SER A 57 -5.05 6.64 -10.20
C SER A 57 -4.58 5.54 -9.25
N PRO A 58 -4.81 5.67 -7.92
CA PRO A 58 -4.47 4.63 -6.94
C PRO A 58 -5.15 3.29 -7.23
N ALA A 59 -6.38 3.30 -7.74
CA ALA A 59 -7.11 2.08 -8.10
C ALA A 59 -6.44 1.34 -9.26
N ALA A 60 -6.03 2.05 -10.32
CA ALA A 60 -5.30 1.46 -11.44
C ALA A 60 -3.94 0.90 -11.00
N VAL A 61 -3.23 1.63 -10.12
CA VAL A 61 -1.98 1.14 -9.50
C VAL A 61 -2.22 -0.20 -8.80
N LEU A 62 -3.23 -0.27 -7.93
CA LEU A 62 -3.53 -1.48 -7.17
C LEU A 62 -4.00 -2.64 -8.08
N SER A 63 -4.84 -2.38 -9.08
CA SER A 63 -5.31 -3.41 -10.01
C SER A 63 -4.15 -4.02 -10.79
N ARG A 64 -3.25 -3.19 -11.32
CA ARG A 64 -2.09 -3.67 -12.07
C ARG A 64 -1.06 -4.35 -11.18
N LEU A 65 -0.79 -3.80 -10.00
CA LEU A 65 0.06 -4.43 -9.00
C LEU A 65 -0.46 -5.81 -8.61
N ASN A 66 -1.77 -5.94 -8.35
CA ASN A 66 -2.38 -7.23 -8.02
C ASN A 66 -2.16 -8.26 -9.14
N GLY A 67 -2.34 -7.88 -10.41
CA GLY A 67 -2.02 -8.75 -11.54
C GLY A 67 -0.58 -9.24 -11.54
N LEU A 68 0.38 -8.33 -11.31
CA LEU A 68 1.81 -8.66 -11.25
C LEU A 68 2.20 -9.51 -10.03
N LEU A 69 1.48 -9.39 -8.91
CA LEU A 69 1.72 -10.16 -7.70
C LEU A 69 1.12 -11.57 -7.80
N CYS A 70 -0.04 -11.72 -8.45
CA CYS A 70 -0.66 -13.02 -8.69
C CYS A 70 0.14 -13.85 -9.71
N GLU A 71 0.89 -13.20 -10.61
CA GLU A 71 1.74 -13.90 -11.57
C GLU A 71 2.86 -14.67 -10.85
N HIS A 72 2.92 -15.99 -11.09
CA HIS A 72 3.88 -16.92 -10.48
C HIS A 72 3.84 -16.90 -8.93
N ASN A 73 2.66 -16.77 -8.33
CA ASN A 73 2.49 -16.75 -6.86
C ASN A 73 2.29 -18.15 -6.25
N ASP A 74 3.22 -19.07 -6.47
CA ASP A 74 3.11 -20.45 -5.97
C ASP A 74 3.09 -20.54 -4.43
N ALA A 75 3.68 -19.54 -3.77
CA ALA A 75 3.72 -19.43 -2.32
C ALA A 75 2.38 -18.98 -1.69
N GLY A 76 1.42 -18.52 -2.50
CA GLY A 76 0.11 -18.04 -2.02
C GLY A 76 0.20 -16.81 -1.12
N MET A 77 1.28 -16.05 -1.20
CA MET A 77 1.49 -14.85 -0.38
C MET A 77 0.69 -13.67 -0.92
N PHE A 78 0.22 -12.81 -0.04
CA PHE A 78 -0.52 -11.61 -0.39
C PHE A 78 -0.15 -10.44 0.52
N VAL A 79 -0.62 -9.25 0.17
CA VAL A 79 -0.42 -8.02 0.95
C VAL A 79 -1.72 -7.23 0.92
N THR A 80 -2.14 -6.72 2.07
CA THR A 80 -3.18 -5.69 2.14
C THR A 80 -2.53 -4.34 1.90
N LEU A 81 -3.16 -3.45 1.11
CA LEU A 81 -2.57 -2.13 0.81
C LEU A 81 -3.61 -1.02 0.90
N LEU A 82 -3.19 0.14 1.38
CA LEU A 82 -3.82 1.42 1.16
C LEU A 82 -2.83 2.30 0.40
N VAL A 83 -3.22 2.76 -0.79
CA VAL A 83 -2.42 3.68 -1.60
C VAL A 83 -3.12 5.03 -1.65
N LEU A 84 -2.37 6.08 -1.35
CA LEU A 84 -2.80 7.48 -1.41
C LEU A 84 -1.87 8.23 -2.38
N VAL A 85 -2.45 9.07 -3.23
CA VAL A 85 -1.73 10.00 -4.10
C VAL A 85 -2.16 11.40 -3.73
N LEU A 86 -1.22 12.19 -3.22
CA LEU A 86 -1.38 13.57 -2.80
C LEU A 86 -0.83 14.50 -3.90
N ASP A 87 -1.64 15.46 -4.33
CA ASP A 87 -1.17 16.64 -5.04
C ASP A 87 -0.66 17.65 -4.00
N VAL A 88 0.65 17.87 -3.98
CA VAL A 88 1.29 18.72 -2.96
C VAL A 88 1.04 20.21 -3.19
N ARG A 89 0.50 20.61 -4.34
CA ARG A 89 0.25 22.02 -4.65
C ARG A 89 -0.98 22.57 -3.94
N ASP A 90 -2.03 21.75 -3.86
CA ASP A 90 -3.31 22.13 -3.26
C ASP A 90 -3.72 21.25 -2.06
N GLY A 91 -2.94 20.21 -1.77
CA GLY A 91 -3.21 19.29 -0.65
C GLY A 91 -4.36 18.32 -0.92
N THR A 92 -4.86 18.24 -2.15
CA THR A 92 -5.89 17.28 -2.53
C THR A 92 -5.29 15.89 -2.68
N PHE A 93 -6.05 14.86 -2.34
CA PHE A 93 -5.59 13.49 -2.49
C PHE A 93 -6.69 12.56 -2.98
N VAL A 94 -6.26 11.50 -3.66
CA VAL A 94 -7.08 10.35 -4.02
C VAL A 94 -6.48 9.11 -3.39
N TYR A 95 -7.31 8.15 -3.00
CA TYR A 95 -6.86 6.92 -2.37
C TYR A 95 -7.63 5.72 -2.89
N SER A 96 -7.04 4.53 -2.72
CA SER A 96 -7.70 3.26 -2.95
C SER A 96 -7.21 2.24 -1.94
N ASN A 97 -8.09 1.36 -1.52
CA ASN A 97 -7.86 0.36 -0.48
C ASN A 97 -8.03 -1.04 -1.10
N ALA A 98 -7.00 -1.87 -0.97
CA ALA A 98 -6.95 -3.28 -1.35
C ALA A 98 -6.91 -4.17 -0.09
N GLY A 99 -8.00 -4.15 0.68
CA GLY A 99 -8.21 -5.01 1.85
C GLY A 99 -7.47 -4.60 3.11
N HIS A 100 -6.91 -3.38 3.16
CA HIS A 100 -6.31 -2.83 4.37
C HIS A 100 -7.36 -2.17 5.27
N ASN A 101 -7.00 -1.82 6.49
CA ASN A 101 -7.94 -1.18 7.41
C ASN A 101 -8.48 0.15 6.86
N PRO A 102 -9.75 0.50 7.15
CA PRO A 102 -10.34 1.79 6.76
C PRO A 102 -9.48 2.97 7.22
N PRO A 103 -9.07 3.88 6.32
CA PRO A 103 -8.27 5.02 6.72
C PRO A 103 -9.11 6.05 7.48
N VAL A 104 -8.48 6.68 8.47
CA VAL A 104 -9.05 7.75 9.28
C VAL A 104 -8.44 9.07 8.84
N VAL A 105 -9.27 10.12 8.75
CA VAL A 105 -8.84 11.50 8.57
C VAL A 105 -9.12 12.29 9.85
N MET A 106 -8.15 13.11 10.25
CA MET A 106 -8.31 14.06 11.35
C MET A 106 -8.36 15.49 10.79
N ARG A 107 -9.38 16.25 11.15
CA ARG A 107 -9.53 17.68 10.81
C ARG A 107 -9.89 18.47 12.07
N GLN A 108 -9.08 19.46 12.44
CA GLN A 108 -9.34 20.35 13.59
C GLN A 108 -9.73 19.59 14.89
N HIS A 109 -9.04 18.48 15.17
CA HIS A 109 -9.28 17.54 16.30
C HIS A 109 -10.51 16.62 16.17
N GLU A 110 -11.26 16.69 15.08
CA GLU A 110 -12.30 15.72 14.76
C GLU A 110 -11.72 14.58 13.93
N THR A 111 -11.99 13.34 14.32
CA THR A 111 -11.59 12.13 13.58
C THR A 111 -12.78 11.47 12.93
N GLY A 112 -12.65 11.09 11.66
CA GLY A 112 -13.66 10.31 10.96
C GLY A 112 -13.03 9.36 9.95
N PHE A 113 -13.74 8.27 9.63
CA PHE A 113 -13.33 7.40 8.54
C PHE A 113 -13.51 8.10 7.19
N LEU A 114 -12.55 7.89 6.30
CA LEU A 114 -12.72 8.30 4.91
C LEU A 114 -13.78 7.41 4.22
N PRO A 115 -14.62 7.97 3.34
CA PRO A 115 -15.62 7.18 2.63
C PRO A 115 -14.97 6.05 1.83
N MET A 116 -15.43 4.82 1.99
CA MET A 116 -15.02 3.73 1.13
C MET A 116 -16.26 3.08 0.51
N PRO A 117 -16.26 2.79 -0.81
CA PRO A 117 -17.29 1.95 -1.37
C PRO A 117 -17.27 0.61 -0.65
N LYS A 118 -18.45 0.02 -0.41
CA LYS A 118 -18.53 -1.33 0.17
C LYS A 118 -17.79 -2.29 -0.76
N GLY A 119 -16.66 -2.82 -0.30
CA GLY A 119 -15.89 -3.83 -1.01
C GLY A 119 -16.53 -5.21 -0.91
N LEU A 120 -15.90 -6.21 -1.51
CA LEU A 120 -16.33 -7.62 -1.42
C LEU A 120 -16.22 -8.20 0.00
N VAL A 121 -15.39 -7.58 0.83
CA VAL A 121 -15.20 -7.89 2.25
C VAL A 121 -15.67 -6.66 3.00
N ALA A 122 -16.86 -6.74 3.59
CA ALA A 122 -17.52 -5.70 4.36
C ALA A 122 -17.97 -6.27 5.71
#